data_AF-A0A832A6C0-F1
#
_entry.id   AF-A0A832A6C0-F1
#
_cell.length_a   1.000
_cell.length_b   1.000
_cell.length_c   1.000
_cell.angle_alpha   90.00
_cell.angle_beta   90.00
_cell.angle_gamma   90.00
#
_symmetry.space_group_name_H-M   'P 1'
#
loop_
_entity.id
_entity.type
_entity.pdbx_description
1 polymer ?
#
loop_
_entity_poly.entity_id
_entity_poly.type
_entity_poly.pdbx_seq_one_letter_code
_entity_poly.pdbx_strand_id
1 'polypeptide(L)'
;MKKHLAVVAALVIGLTGNGPAGEPDAAAVVARVNVKEIKRAELNAAMRGLMMQFAQNGRSIPPEQMETFERDVLDELINRELVLQEASATPPADLDDRVSTEFARIEQQVGGAAEFEKALSESGLT
;
A
#
# COMPACT_ATOMS: atom_id res chain seq x y z
N MET A 1 17.93 -29.16 -2.14
CA MET A 1 18.31 -28.37 -3.34
C MET A 1 17.31 -27.26 -3.49
N LYS A 2 17.73 -26.02 -3.19
CA LYS A 2 16.89 -24.82 -3.17
C LYS A 2 16.43 -24.50 -4.59
N LYS A 3 15.13 -24.58 -4.84
CA LYS A 3 14.52 -24.14 -6.10
C LYS A 3 14.51 -22.61 -6.07
N HIS A 4 15.41 -21.99 -6.82
CA HIS A 4 15.41 -20.56 -7.03
C HIS A 4 14.17 -20.21 -7.86
N LEU A 5 13.16 -19.65 -7.19
CA LEU A 5 12.02 -19.04 -7.85
C LEU A 5 12.50 -17.71 -8.43
N ALA A 6 12.60 -17.64 -9.76
CA ALA A 6 13.01 -16.43 -10.45
C ALA A 6 11.88 -15.40 -10.43
N VAL A 7 12.10 -14.26 -9.79
CA VAL A 7 11.26 -13.07 -9.95
C VAL A 7 11.72 -12.37 -11.23
N VAL A 8 10.88 -12.38 -12.25
CA VAL A 8 11.13 -11.67 -13.51
C VAL A 8 10.46 -10.30 -13.41
N ALA A 9 11.25 -9.27 -13.10
CA ALA A 9 10.84 -7.88 -13.27
C ALA A 9 10.93 -7.52 -14.76
N ALA A 10 9.81 -7.60 -15.46
CA ALA A 10 9.72 -7.16 -16.86
C ALA A 10 9.30 -5.68 -16.89
N LEU A 11 10.29 -4.79 -17.07
CA LEU A 11 10.08 -3.38 -17.40
C LEU A 11 9.68 -3.28 -18.88
N VAL A 12 8.39 -3.21 -19.17
CA VAL A 12 7.90 -2.92 -20.53
C VAL A 12 7.85 -1.40 -20.70
N ILE A 13 8.84 -0.84 -21.38
CA ILE A 13 8.83 0.56 -21.83
C ILE A 13 7.84 0.66 -22.99
N GLY A 14 6.60 1.03 -22.69
CA GLY A 14 5.61 1.41 -23.68
C GLY A 14 5.88 2.82 -24.19
N LEU A 15 6.66 2.95 -25.27
CA LEU A 15 6.72 4.17 -26.08
C LEU A 15 5.53 4.21 -27.05
N THR A 16 4.44 4.89 -26.69
CA THR A 16 3.56 5.60 -27.64
C THR A 16 2.62 6.54 -26.86
N GLY A 17 2.75 7.86 -27.04
CA GLY A 17 1.80 8.83 -26.47
C GLY A 17 2.42 10.20 -26.20
N ASN A 18 2.39 11.07 -27.20
CA ASN A 18 2.77 12.49 -27.10
C ASN A 18 1.69 13.26 -26.32
N GLY A 19 1.82 13.35 -25.00
CA GLY A 19 1.07 14.24 -24.10
C GLY A 19 2.01 15.18 -23.34
N PRO A 20 1.55 16.33 -22.82
CA PRO A 20 2.38 17.24 -22.03
C PRO A 20 2.87 16.46 -20.81
N ALA A 21 4.14 16.62 -20.42
CA ALA A 21 4.78 15.91 -19.31
C ALA A 21 3.87 15.89 -18.08
N GLY A 22 3.12 14.80 -17.96
CA GLY A 22 1.91 14.71 -17.17
C GLY A 22 2.00 13.47 -16.31
N GLU A 23 1.47 13.57 -15.10
CA GLU A 23 1.52 12.52 -14.09
C GLU A 23 1.24 11.14 -14.71
N PRO A 24 2.03 10.12 -14.34
CA PRO A 24 1.86 8.78 -14.89
C PRO A 24 0.41 8.34 -14.70
N ASP A 25 -0.17 7.76 -15.76
CA ASP A 25 -1.56 7.29 -15.79
C ASP A 25 -1.88 6.51 -14.51
N ALA A 26 -2.86 6.98 -13.75
CA ALA A 26 -3.28 6.38 -12.49
C ALA A 26 -3.68 4.90 -12.64
N ALA A 27 -4.15 4.50 -13.82
CA ALA A 27 -4.49 3.13 -14.14
C ALA A 27 -3.30 2.27 -14.59
N ALA A 28 -2.13 2.87 -14.84
CA ALA A 28 -0.94 2.15 -15.29
C ALA A 28 -0.51 1.11 -14.26
N VAL A 29 -0.21 -0.09 -14.73
CA VAL A 29 0.32 -1.17 -13.90
C VAL A 29 1.80 -0.93 -13.65
N VAL A 30 2.19 -0.78 -12.39
CA VAL A 30 3.59 -0.56 -11.97
C VAL A 30 4.26 -1.85 -11.49
N ALA A 31 3.49 -2.83 -11.05
CA ALA A 31 3.97 -4.17 -10.75
C ALA A 31 2.85 -5.21 -10.88
N ARG A 32 3.23 -6.49 -11.04
CA ARG A 32 2.32 -7.63 -11.02
C ARG A 32 2.80 -8.64 -9.97
N VAL A 33 1.91 -9.04 -9.08
CA VAL A 33 2.16 -10.03 -8.02
C VAL A 33 1.21 -11.20 -8.24
N ASN A 34 1.71 -12.25 -8.90
CA ASN A 34 0.90 -13.37 -9.38
C ASN A 34 -0.28 -12.87 -10.24
N VAL A 35 -1.50 -13.02 -9.74
CA VAL A 35 -2.74 -12.63 -10.43
C VAL A 35 -3.18 -11.19 -10.14
N LYS A 36 -2.53 -10.48 -9.21
CA LYS A 36 -2.89 -9.11 -8.84
C LYS A 36 -1.96 -8.09 -9.51
N GLU A 37 -2.55 -7.02 -10.02
CA GLU A 37 -1.85 -5.85 -10.51
C GLU A 37 -1.77 -4.81 -9.40
N ILE A 38 -0.60 -4.17 -9.26
CA ILE A 38 -0.43 -2.95 -8.45
C ILE A 38 -0.44 -1.78 -9.43
N LYS A 39 -1.41 -0.88 -9.26
CA LYS A 39 -1.57 0.30 -10.11
C LYS A 39 -0.77 1.50 -9.59
N ARG A 40 -0.47 2.43 -10.49
CA ARG A 40 0.16 3.72 -10.17
C ARG A 40 -0.61 4.49 -9.11
N ALA A 41 -1.94 4.47 -9.16
CA ALA A 41 -2.78 5.10 -8.14
C ALA A 41 -2.53 4.55 -6.73
N GLU A 42 -2.30 3.24 -6.59
CA GLU A 42 -2.04 2.57 -5.32
C GLU A 42 -0.66 2.97 -4.77
N LEU A 43 0.36 2.96 -5.62
CA LEU A 43 1.70 3.43 -5.26
C LEU A 43 1.67 4.91 -4.84
N ASN A 44 0.99 5.76 -5.60
CA ASN A 44 0.86 7.18 -5.27
C ASN A 44 0.11 7.39 -3.93
N ALA A 45 -0.91 6.59 -3.64
CA ALA A 45 -1.61 6.63 -2.36
C ALA A 45 -0.71 6.23 -1.19
N ALA A 46 0.09 5.16 -1.37
CA ALA A 46 1.05 4.73 -0.36
C ALA A 46 2.15 5.78 -0.13
N MET A 47 2.68 6.40 -1.19
CA MET A 47 3.63 7.51 -1.09
C MET A 47 3.06 8.71 -0.34
N ARG A 48 1.81 9.09 -0.61
CA ARG A 48 1.14 10.15 0.17
C ARG A 48 1.03 9.79 1.65
N GLY A 49 0.70 8.55 1.97
CA GLY A 49 0.69 8.05 3.35
C GLY A 49 2.05 8.22 4.04
N LEU A 50 3.12 7.78 3.38
CA LEU A 50 4.49 7.94 3.87
C LEU A 50 4.86 9.42 4.07
N MET A 51 4.55 10.28 3.11
CA MET A 51 4.81 11.72 3.20
C MET A 51 4.06 12.37 4.37
N MET A 52 2.79 12.02 4.59
CA MET A 52 2.03 12.49 5.74
C MET A 52 2.66 12.06 7.07
N GLN A 53 3.11 10.81 7.16
CA GLN A 53 3.82 10.31 8.35
C GLN A 53 5.11 11.09 8.61
N PHE A 54 5.88 11.40 7.56
CA PHE A 54 7.08 12.22 7.70
C PHE A 54 6.74 13.64 8.17
N ALA A 55 5.72 14.26 7.57
CA ALA A 55 5.27 15.61 7.92
C ALA A 55 4.80 15.70 9.38
N GLN A 56 4.06 14.70 9.88
CA GLN A 56 3.65 14.62 11.29
C GLN A 56 4.84 14.56 12.25
N ASN A 57 5.97 14.02 11.80
CA ASN A 57 7.22 13.98 12.56
C ASN A 57 8.13 15.19 12.28
N GLY A 58 7.63 16.24 11.63
CA GLY A 58 8.40 17.44 11.29
C GLY A 58 9.50 17.21 10.24
N ARG A 59 9.40 16.15 9.45
CA ARG A 59 10.37 15.78 8.40
C ARG A 59 9.73 15.85 7.02
N SER A 60 10.56 15.95 5.99
CA SER A 60 10.15 15.81 4.59
C SER A 60 11.11 14.86 3.87
N ILE A 61 10.64 14.26 2.78
CA ILE A 61 11.47 13.43 1.91
C ILE A 61 12.22 14.37 0.95
N PRO A 62 13.56 14.37 0.95
CA PRO A 62 14.33 15.17 0.01
C PRO A 62 14.04 14.74 -1.44
N PRO A 63 13.91 15.68 -2.41
CA PRO A 63 13.62 15.34 -3.80
C PRO A 63 14.58 14.31 -4.41
N GLU A 64 15.85 14.37 -4.05
CA GLU A 64 16.90 13.45 -4.51
C GLU A 64 16.73 12.01 -3.99
N GLN A 65 15.95 11.80 -2.92
CA GLN A 65 15.65 10.47 -2.39
C GLN A 65 14.26 9.97 -2.83
N MET A 66 13.47 10.80 -3.52
CA MET A 66 12.08 10.49 -3.83
C MET A 66 11.95 9.19 -4.63
N GLU A 67 12.81 8.98 -5.64
CA GLU A 67 12.81 7.75 -6.45
C GLU A 67 13.15 6.51 -5.61
N THR A 68 14.11 6.62 -4.70
CA THR A 68 14.46 5.52 -3.78
C THR A 68 13.28 5.15 -2.89
N PHE A 69 12.63 6.14 -2.29
CA PHE A 69 11.44 5.89 -1.46
C PHE A 69 10.27 5.32 -2.28
N GLU A 70 10.08 5.79 -3.51
CA GLU A 70 9.05 5.23 -4.39
C GLU A 70 9.29 3.74 -4.66
N ARG A 71 10.55 3.35 -4.90
CA ARG A 71 10.93 1.95 -5.07
C ARG A 71 10.72 1.14 -3.79
N ASP A 72 11.15 1.67 -2.65
CA ASP A 72 10.99 0.99 -1.36
C ASP A 72 9.51 0.79 -1.02
N VAL A 73 8.66 1.78 -1.31
CA VAL A 73 7.20 1.67 -1.12
C VAL A 73 6.60 0.66 -2.09
N LEU A 74 7.05 0.61 -3.35
CA LEU A 74 6.59 -0.41 -4.30
C LEU A 74 6.97 -1.82 -3.83
N ASP A 75 8.21 -2.00 -3.35
CA ASP A 75 8.68 -3.28 -2.79
C ASP A 75 7.86 -3.69 -1.56
N GLU A 76 7.52 -2.75 -0.68
CA GLU A 76 6.64 -3.00 0.46
C GLU A 76 5.24 -3.42 0.02
N LEU A 77 4.65 -2.77 -0.99
CA LEU A 77 3.35 -3.16 -1.53
C LEU A 77 3.38 -4.58 -2.12
N ILE A 78 4.46 -4.93 -2.83
CA ILE A 78 4.67 -6.28 -3.37
C ILE A 78 4.77 -7.31 -2.23
N ASN A 79 5.61 -7.03 -1.22
CA ASN A 79 5.81 -7.94 -0.09
C ASN A 79 4.52 -8.15 0.70
N ARG A 80 3.78 -7.07 0.98
CA ARG A 80 2.48 -7.14 1.65
C ARG A 80 1.49 -8.00 0.87
N GLU A 81 1.45 -7.85 -0.44
CA GLU A 81 0.57 -8.65 -1.29
C GLU A 81 0.96 -10.13 -1.28
N LEU A 82 2.25 -10.46 -1.35
CA LEU A 82 2.72 -11.85 -1.26
C LEU A 82 2.32 -12.49 0.07
N VAL A 83 2.50 -11.77 1.18
CA VAL A 83 2.09 -12.22 2.52
C VAL A 83 0.57 -12.39 2.60
N LEU A 84 -0.20 -11.47 2.03
CA LEU A 84 -1.67 -11.57 2.01
C LEU A 84 -2.14 -12.78 1.21
N GLN A 85 -1.55 -13.05 0.05
CA GLN A 85 -1.89 -14.21 -0.78
C GLN A 85 -1.61 -15.53 -0.04
N GLU A 86 -0.44 -15.63 0.62
CA GLU A 86 -0.08 -16.80 1.41
C GLU A 86 -1.03 -16.98 2.61
N ALA A 87 -1.29 -15.92 3.37
CA ALA A 87 -2.17 -15.97 4.53
C ALA A 87 -3.63 -16.27 4.16
N SER A 88 -4.09 -15.79 3.00
CA SER A 88 -5.46 -16.01 2.53
C SER A 88 -5.68 -17.41 1.96
N ALA A 89 -4.61 -18.17 1.66
CA ALA A 89 -4.73 -19.53 1.17
C ALA A 89 -5.28 -20.49 2.22
N THR A 90 -5.08 -20.21 3.51
CA THR A 90 -5.62 -21.00 4.62
C THR A 90 -5.92 -20.06 5.79
N PRO A 91 -7.06 -19.34 5.76
CA PRO A 91 -7.42 -18.44 6.83
C PRO A 91 -7.72 -19.23 8.12
N PRO A 92 -7.41 -18.67 9.31
CA PRO A 92 -7.87 -19.23 10.57
C PRO A 92 -9.40 -19.35 10.61
N ALA A 93 -9.92 -20.42 11.23
CA ALA A 93 -11.37 -20.62 11.35
C ALA A 93 -12.06 -19.53 12.20
N ASP A 94 -11.30 -18.87 13.07
CA ASP A 94 -11.73 -17.80 13.98
C ASP A 94 -11.35 -16.40 13.46
N LEU A 95 -11.04 -16.24 12.16
CA LEU A 95 -10.56 -14.97 11.61
C LEU A 95 -11.52 -13.81 11.87
N ASP A 96 -12.82 -14.02 11.66
CA ASP A 96 -13.84 -12.98 11.85
C ASP A 96 -13.91 -12.52 13.32
N ASP A 97 -13.87 -13.48 14.26
CA ASP A 97 -13.87 -13.19 15.69
C ASP A 97 -12.61 -12.41 16.11
N ARG A 98 -11.46 -12.76 15.55
CA ARG A 98 -10.19 -12.06 15.80
C ARG A 98 -10.22 -10.64 15.26
N VAL A 99 -10.76 -10.43 14.06
CA VAL A 99 -10.93 -9.09 13.47
C VAL A 99 -11.88 -8.26 14.34
N SER A 100 -13.05 -8.81 14.71
CA SER A 100 -14.01 -8.12 15.57
C SER A 100 -13.41 -7.75 16.94
N THR A 101 -12.62 -8.65 17.52
CA THR A 101 -11.93 -8.41 18.80
C THR A 101 -10.93 -7.28 18.68
N GLU A 102 -10.16 -7.25 17.59
CA GLU A 102 -9.18 -6.19 17.35
C GLU A 102 -9.84 -4.83 17.11
N PHE A 103 -10.94 -4.79 16.34
CA PHE A 103 -11.74 -3.58 16.17
C PHE A 103 -12.25 -3.05 17.51
N ALA A 104 -12.85 -3.91 18.34
CA ALA A 104 -13.33 -3.51 19.67
C ALA A 104 -12.20 -3.00 20.56
N ARG A 105 -11.01 -3.60 20.47
CA ARG A 105 -9.82 -3.16 21.20
C ARG A 105 -9.37 -1.77 20.75
N ILE A 106 -9.32 -1.50 19.45
CA ILE A 106 -8.94 -0.20 18.90
C ILE A 106 -9.98 0.86 19.27
N GLU A 107 -11.26 0.55 19.14
CA GLU A 107 -12.37 1.43 19.51
C GLU A 107 -12.25 1.89 20.97
N GLN A 108 -12.00 0.95 21.89
CA GLN A 108 -11.78 1.29 23.30
C GLN A 108 -10.55 2.19 23.52
N GLN A 109 -9.47 1.97 22.77
CA GLN A 109 -8.24 2.77 22.90
C GLN A 109 -8.40 4.22 22.45
N VAL A 110 -9.26 4.48 21.46
CA VAL A 110 -9.49 5.83 20.95
C VAL A 110 -10.55 6.61 21.73
N GLY A 111 -11.30 5.95 22.62
CA GLY A 111 -12.31 6.58 23.47
C GLY A 111 -13.72 6.00 23.37
N GLY A 112 -13.92 4.98 22.54
CA GLY A 112 -15.23 4.37 22.25
C GLY A 112 -15.71 4.63 20.83
N ALA A 113 -16.87 4.07 20.47
CA ALA A 113 -17.43 4.13 19.12
C ALA A 113 -17.54 5.54 18.55
N ALA A 114 -18.01 6.50 19.35
CA ALA A 114 -18.25 7.87 18.89
C ALA A 114 -16.93 8.59 18.56
N GLU A 115 -15.91 8.43 19.41
CA GLU A 115 -14.57 8.96 19.20
C GLU A 115 -13.88 8.27 18.02
N PHE A 116 -14.11 6.96 17.84
CA PHE A 116 -13.60 6.22 16.69
C PHE A 116 -14.20 6.71 15.37
N GLU A 117 -15.53 6.82 15.28
CA GLU A 117 -16.22 7.33 14.10
C GLU A 117 -15.83 8.77 13.77
N LYS A 118 -15.66 9.61 14.80
CA LYS A 118 -15.13 10.96 14.65
C LYS A 118 -13.70 10.95 14.08
N ALA A 119 -12.81 10.12 14.62
CA ALA A 119 -11.42 10.03 14.16
C ALA A 119 -11.32 9.53 12.71
N LEU A 120 -12.17 8.58 12.32
CA LEU A 120 -12.28 8.12 10.93
C LEU A 120 -12.74 9.26 10.02
N SER A 121 -13.81 9.96 10.40
CA SER A 121 -14.36 11.08 9.64
C SER A 121 -13.34 12.21 9.45
N GLU A 122 -12.60 12.57 10.50
CA GLU A 122 -11.52 13.57 10.45
C GLU A 122 -10.35 13.14 9.54
N SER A 123 -10.16 11.82 9.39
CA SER A 123 -9.16 11.23 8.50
C SER A 123 -9.66 11.05 7.06
N GLY A 124 -10.89 11.46 6.76
CA GLY A 124 -11.51 11.27 5.45
C GLY A 124 -11.89 9.82 5.14
N LEU A 125 -12.02 8.99 6.19
CA LEU A 125 -12.53 7.63 6.14
C LEU A 125 -14.01 7.65 6.57
N THR A 126 -14.85 6.84 5.91
CA THR A 126 -16.29 6.73 6.18
C THR A 126 -16.62 5.48 6.96
#